data_AF-A0A2V8FQC1-F1
#
_entry.id   AF-A0A2V8FQC1-F1
#
_cell.length_a   1.000
_cell.length_b   1.000
_cell.length_c   1.000
_cell.angle_alpha   90.00
_cell.angle_beta   90.00
_cell.angle_gamma   90.00
#
_symmetry.space_group_name_H-M   'P 1'
#
loop_
_entity.id
_entity.type
_entity.pdbx_description
1 polymer ?
#
loop_
_entity_poly.entity_id
_entity_poly.type
_entity_poly.pdbx_seq_one_letter_code
_entity_poly.pdbx_strand_id
1 'polypeptide(L)'
;MRAINSGQASYSSSCASGGYAGTLEDLGKAPTSGGQAFISPDLNVTGVTKSGYAVTLAPASTAIAVGSIALTCNAPAAIPSSAYWAKADPVTLNGTGTRYFATNTRGTIFQDTAAAIGNPIVVAGTVKPVQ
;
A
#
# COMPACT_ATOMS: atom_id res chain seq x y z
N MET A 1 4.03 5.96 3.19
CA MET A 1 3.17 5.11 4.06
C MET A 1 1.83 5.78 4.37
N ARG A 2 1.79 6.92 5.07
CA ARG A 2 0.52 7.65 5.35
C ARG A 2 -0.36 7.85 4.11
N ALA A 3 0.23 8.30 3.00
CA ALA A 3 -0.49 8.49 1.72
C ALA A 3 -1.18 7.20 1.25
N ILE A 4 -0.51 6.04 1.36
CA ILE A 4 -1.10 4.74 1.01
C ILE A 4 -2.26 4.42 1.96
N ASN A 5 -2.10 4.63 3.27
CA ASN A 5 -3.17 4.36 4.23
C ASN A 5 -4.41 5.23 3.97
N SER A 6 -4.22 6.53 3.71
CA SER A 6 -5.34 7.43 3.36
C SER A 6 -6.00 7.07 2.03
N GLY A 7 -5.20 6.71 1.02
CA GLY A 7 -5.71 6.28 -0.28
C GLY A 7 -6.51 4.97 -0.18
N GLN A 8 -5.97 3.98 0.54
CA GLN A 8 -6.63 2.71 0.79
C GLN A 8 -7.94 2.86 1.56
N ALA A 9 -7.98 3.72 2.59
CA ALA A 9 -9.21 4.02 3.32
C ALA A 9 -10.28 4.65 2.40
N SER A 10 -9.88 5.60 1.55
CA SER A 10 -10.79 6.23 0.59
C SER A 10 -11.30 5.21 -0.43
N TYR A 11 -10.40 4.46 -1.06
CA TYR A 11 -10.72 3.41 -2.02
C TYR A 11 -11.68 2.36 -1.45
N SER A 12 -11.40 1.86 -0.24
CA SER A 12 -12.24 0.87 0.45
C SER A 12 -13.64 1.39 0.75
N SER A 13 -13.73 2.63 1.25
CA SER A 13 -15.01 3.23 1.65
C SER A 13 -15.91 3.66 0.49
N SER A 14 -15.32 4.07 -0.65
CA SER A 14 -16.08 4.72 -1.73
C SER A 14 -16.04 3.99 -3.07
N CYS A 15 -15.14 3.03 -3.27
CA CYS A 15 -14.90 2.43 -4.58
C CYS A 15 -15.00 0.91 -4.61
N ALA A 16 -14.56 0.23 -3.54
CA ALA A 16 -14.30 -1.21 -3.54
C ALA A 16 -15.14 -2.00 -2.54
N SER A 17 -16.24 -1.44 -2.05
CA SER A 17 -17.18 -2.11 -1.14
C SER A 17 -16.51 -2.75 0.09
N GLY A 18 -15.57 -2.02 0.71
CA GLY A 18 -14.78 -2.50 1.84
C GLY A 18 -13.47 -3.20 1.47
N GLY A 19 -13.23 -3.54 0.20
CA GLY A 19 -11.97 -4.10 -0.28
C GLY A 19 -10.85 -3.07 -0.42
N TYR A 20 -9.61 -3.53 -0.43
CA TYR A 20 -8.40 -2.73 -0.58
C TYR A 20 -7.73 -3.01 -1.92
N ALA A 21 -7.07 -2.01 -2.49
CA ALA A 21 -6.32 -2.17 -3.73
C ALA A 21 -5.09 -3.06 -3.48
N GLY A 22 -4.84 -4.00 -4.39
CA GLY A 22 -3.69 -4.89 -4.31
C GLY A 22 -2.39 -4.25 -4.80
N THR A 23 -2.47 -3.16 -5.57
CA THR A 23 -1.32 -2.53 -6.23
C THR A 23 -1.46 -1.00 -6.23
N LEU A 24 -0.34 -0.29 -6.39
CA LEU A 24 -0.34 1.17 -6.53
C LEU A 24 -0.98 1.62 -7.84
N GLU A 25 -0.88 0.78 -8.87
CA GLU A 25 -1.50 0.96 -10.18
C GLU A 25 -3.02 1.05 -10.06
N ASP A 26 -3.64 0.15 -9.30
CA ASP A 26 -5.08 0.17 -9.08
C ASP A 26 -5.52 1.34 -8.18
N LEU A 27 -4.68 1.75 -7.22
CA LEU A 27 -4.91 2.96 -6.43
C LEU A 27 -4.77 4.25 -7.25
N GLY A 28 -3.92 4.21 -8.27
CA GLY A 28 -3.63 5.31 -9.21
C GLY A 28 -4.68 5.49 -10.30
N LYS A 29 -5.64 4.56 -10.44
CA LYS A 29 -6.77 4.71 -11.38
C LYS A 29 -7.85 5.59 -10.78
N ALA A 30 -8.24 6.62 -11.53
CA ALA A 30 -9.43 7.41 -11.23
C ALA A 30 -10.71 6.58 -11.42
N PRO A 31 -11.79 6.88 -10.67
CA PRO A 31 -13.12 6.30 -10.92
C PRO A 31 -13.58 6.50 -12.36
N THR A 32 -14.24 5.49 -12.94
CA THR A 32 -14.73 5.53 -14.33
C THR A 32 -15.84 6.56 -14.55
N SER A 33 -16.59 6.89 -13.49
CA SER A 33 -17.59 7.96 -13.45
C SER A 33 -17.00 9.37 -13.44
N GLY A 34 -15.66 9.50 -13.38
CA GLY A 34 -14.95 10.76 -13.20
C GLY A 34 -14.61 11.04 -11.73
N GLY A 35 -13.53 11.82 -11.53
CA GLY A 35 -12.97 12.13 -10.21
C GLY A 35 -11.44 12.00 -10.19
N GLN A 36 -10.85 12.14 -9.00
CA GLN A 36 -9.41 11.97 -8.79
C GLN A 36 -9.08 10.52 -8.42
N ALA A 37 -7.86 10.10 -8.75
CA ALA A 37 -7.29 8.85 -8.25
C ALA A 37 -7.12 8.89 -6.72
N PHE A 38 -6.99 7.71 -6.12
CA PHE A 38 -6.90 7.53 -4.66
C PHE A 38 -5.48 7.71 -4.12
N ILE A 39 -4.48 7.73 -5.01
CA ILE A 39 -3.08 8.04 -4.70
C ILE A 39 -2.54 9.06 -5.70
N SER A 40 -1.52 9.81 -5.29
CA SER A 40 -0.83 10.77 -6.16
C SER A 40 -0.12 10.06 -7.34
N PRO A 41 -0.01 10.70 -8.52
CA PRO A 41 0.64 10.11 -9.70
C PRO A 41 2.11 9.69 -9.52
N ASP A 42 2.80 10.23 -8.51
CA ASP A 42 4.16 9.84 -8.14
C ASP A 42 4.25 8.54 -7.32
N LEU A 43 3.11 7.94 -7.02
CA LEU A 43 2.94 6.65 -6.35
C LEU A 43 1.97 5.74 -7.14
N ASN A 44 2.00 5.79 -8.47
CA ASN A 44 1.04 5.08 -9.33
C ASN A 44 1.52 3.70 -9.82
N VAL A 45 2.71 3.24 -9.42
CA VAL A 45 3.27 1.94 -9.85
C VAL A 45 3.98 1.26 -8.70
N THR A 46 3.75 -0.03 -8.54
CA THR A 46 4.31 -0.81 -7.45
C THR A 46 5.82 -1.00 -7.68
N GLY A 47 6.63 -0.61 -6.70
CA GLY A 47 8.10 -0.53 -6.82
C GLY A 47 8.62 0.82 -7.26
N VAL A 48 7.76 1.83 -7.46
CA VAL A 48 8.19 3.20 -7.78
C VAL A 48 9.18 3.73 -6.76
N THR A 49 10.23 4.39 -7.25
CA THR A 49 11.17 5.10 -6.40
C THR A 49 10.65 6.51 -6.12
N LYS A 50 10.42 6.82 -4.85
CA LYS A 50 10.04 8.16 -4.40
C LYS A 50 10.92 8.57 -3.24
N SER A 51 11.56 9.74 -3.35
CA SER A 51 12.40 10.33 -2.30
C SER A 51 13.47 9.35 -1.77
N GLY A 52 14.04 8.51 -2.63
CA GLY A 52 15.08 7.55 -2.25
C GLY A 52 14.57 6.22 -1.68
N TYR A 53 13.27 5.96 -1.74
CA TYR A 53 12.65 4.71 -1.31
C TYR A 53 11.91 4.02 -2.45
N ALA A 54 12.11 2.72 -2.60
CA ALA A 54 11.26 1.87 -3.41
C ALA A 54 9.98 1.54 -2.63
N VAL A 55 8.83 1.99 -3.14
CA VAL A 55 7.54 1.86 -2.48
C VAL A 55 6.73 0.75 -3.12
N THR A 56 6.32 -0.23 -2.32
CA THR A 56 5.57 -1.41 -2.78
C THR A 56 4.23 -1.48 -2.05
N LEU A 57 3.19 -1.86 -2.77
CA LEU A 57 1.88 -2.24 -2.24
C LEU A 57 1.56 -3.65 -2.75
N ALA A 58 1.02 -4.50 -1.88
CA ALA A 58 0.54 -5.83 -2.21
C ALA A 58 -0.69 -6.16 -1.34
N PRO A 59 -1.51 -7.16 -1.71
CA PRO A 59 -2.42 -7.79 -0.76
C PRO A 59 -1.65 -8.30 0.46
N ALA A 60 -2.27 -8.28 1.64
CA ALA A 60 -1.69 -9.00 2.78
C ALA A 60 -1.63 -10.50 2.45
N SER A 61 -0.62 -11.23 2.96
CA SER A 61 -0.39 -12.63 2.59
C SER A 61 -1.56 -13.58 2.91
N THR A 62 -2.42 -13.20 3.86
CA THR A 62 -3.63 -13.92 4.26
C THR A 62 -4.92 -13.27 3.76
N ALA A 63 -4.82 -12.29 2.86
CA ALA A 63 -5.99 -11.60 2.33
C ALA A 63 -6.80 -12.51 1.41
N ILE A 64 -8.11 -12.29 1.42
CA ILE A 64 -9.07 -12.93 0.50
C ILE A 64 -9.65 -11.89 -0.44
N ALA A 65 -10.21 -12.33 -1.56
CA ALA A 65 -10.90 -11.44 -2.49
C ALA A 65 -12.18 -10.85 -1.87
N VAL A 66 -12.47 -9.58 -2.18
CA VAL A 66 -13.66 -8.84 -1.75
C VAL A 66 -14.30 -8.20 -2.97
N GLY A 67 -15.59 -8.48 -3.17
CA GLY A 67 -16.35 -7.93 -4.30
C GLY A 67 -15.90 -8.48 -5.64
N SER A 68 -15.88 -7.63 -6.66
CA SER A 68 -15.47 -7.99 -8.02
C SER A 68 -14.87 -6.79 -8.75
N ILE A 69 -14.13 -7.04 -9.84
CA ILE A 69 -13.59 -5.98 -10.70
C ILE A 69 -14.72 -5.10 -11.24
N ALA A 70 -15.80 -5.71 -11.72
CA ALA A 70 -16.93 -5.01 -12.36
C ALA A 70 -17.69 -4.09 -11.40
N LEU A 71 -17.76 -4.44 -10.12
CA LEU A 71 -18.43 -3.63 -9.09
C LEU A 71 -17.50 -2.58 -8.46
N THR A 72 -16.22 -2.60 -8.80
CA THR A 72 -15.25 -1.64 -8.27
C THR A 72 -15.17 -0.42 -9.17
N CYS A 73 -15.32 0.77 -8.59
CA CYS A 73 -15.59 2.01 -9.33
C CYS A 73 -14.52 2.44 -10.34
N ASN A 74 -13.30 1.90 -10.26
CA ASN A 74 -12.16 2.31 -11.09
C ASN A 74 -11.60 1.18 -11.97
N ALA A 75 -12.34 0.08 -12.15
CA ALA A 75 -11.94 -1.07 -12.97
C ALA A 75 -10.49 -1.55 -12.66
N PRO A 76 -10.25 -2.04 -11.43
CA PRO A 76 -8.93 -2.51 -11.04
C PRO A 76 -8.51 -3.73 -11.88
N ALA A 77 -7.22 -3.97 -12.00
CA ALA A 77 -6.69 -5.11 -12.75
C ALA A 77 -6.92 -6.44 -12.02
N ALA A 78 -7.08 -6.39 -10.70
CA ALA A 78 -7.40 -7.54 -9.86
C ALA A 78 -8.59 -7.25 -8.94
N ILE A 79 -9.24 -8.32 -8.43
CA ILE A 79 -10.30 -8.18 -7.43
C ILE A 79 -9.71 -7.55 -6.16
N PRO A 80 -10.35 -6.54 -5.55
CA PRO A 80 -9.91 -5.97 -4.28
C PRO A 80 -9.71 -7.04 -3.20
N SER A 81 -8.78 -6.77 -2.28
CA SER A 81 -8.37 -7.70 -1.22
C SER A 81 -8.92 -7.29 0.14
N SER A 82 -9.18 -8.24 1.05
CA SER A 82 -9.70 -7.96 2.40
C SER A 82 -8.69 -7.22 3.30
N ALA A 83 -7.40 -7.31 2.97
CA ALA A 83 -6.33 -6.58 3.63
C ALA A 83 -5.19 -6.28 2.65
N TYR A 84 -4.42 -5.24 2.95
CA TYR A 84 -3.22 -4.86 2.22
C TYR A 84 -2.01 -4.80 3.14
N TRP A 85 -0.84 -4.85 2.50
CA TRP A 85 0.44 -4.54 3.09
C TRP A 85 1.20 -3.62 2.13
N ALA A 86 1.89 -2.64 2.68
CA ALA A 86 2.78 -1.80 1.92
C ALA A 86 4.11 -1.66 2.64
N LYS A 87 5.18 -1.44 1.86
CA LYS A 87 6.51 -1.11 2.37
C LYS A 87 7.15 0.05 1.62
N ALA A 88 8.14 0.66 2.27
CA ALA A 88 9.07 1.57 1.65
C ALA A 88 10.49 1.18 2.10
N ASP A 89 11.28 0.66 1.17
CA ASP A 89 12.66 0.25 1.41
C ASP A 89 13.60 1.33 0.85
N PRO A 90 14.64 1.76 1.56
CA PRO A 90 15.62 2.67 0.98
C PRO A 90 16.31 1.99 -0.21
N VAL A 91 16.40 2.70 -1.34
CA VAL A 91 17.09 2.20 -2.55
C VAL A 91 18.54 1.83 -2.25
N THR A 92 19.21 2.61 -1.38
CA THR A 92 20.53 2.28 -0.84
C THR A 92 20.50 2.50 0.66
N LEU A 93 20.61 1.42 1.44
CA LEU A 93 20.68 1.51 2.90
C LEU A 93 21.87 2.37 3.33
N ASN A 94 21.64 3.31 4.23
CA ASN A 94 22.57 4.35 4.68
C ASN A 94 23.00 5.37 3.61
N GLY A 95 22.46 5.29 2.39
CA GLY A 95 22.64 6.30 1.34
C GLY A 95 21.38 7.15 1.15
N THR A 96 20.28 6.51 0.74
CA THR A 96 19.00 7.19 0.50
C THR A 96 18.06 7.13 1.71
N GLY A 97 18.37 6.32 2.70
CA GLY A 97 17.62 6.17 3.94
C GLY A 97 18.28 5.19 4.90
N THR A 98 18.00 5.34 6.19
CA THR A 98 18.59 4.53 7.28
C THR A 98 17.61 3.54 7.90
N ARG A 99 16.36 3.51 7.41
CA ARG A 99 15.25 2.74 7.98
C ARG A 99 14.40 2.17 6.86
N TYR A 100 13.82 1.01 7.11
CA TYR A 100 12.77 0.39 6.32
C TYR A 100 11.43 0.71 6.98
N PHE A 101 10.37 0.86 6.19
CA PHE A 101 9.04 1.13 6.71
C PHE A 101 8.02 0.13 6.15
N ALA A 102 7.03 -0.24 6.96
CA ALA A 102 5.88 -1.01 6.52
C ALA A 102 4.59 -0.54 7.19
N THR A 103 3.47 -0.80 6.56
CA THR A 103 2.13 -0.60 7.12
C THR A 103 1.18 -1.63 6.53
N ASN A 104 0.01 -1.76 7.13
CA ASN A 104 -1.05 -2.65 6.66
C ASN A 104 -2.41 -2.01 6.94
N THR A 105 -3.48 -2.76 6.67
CA THR A 105 -4.87 -2.33 6.88
C THR A 105 -5.19 -1.79 8.28
N ARG A 106 -4.38 -2.08 9.30
CA ARG A 106 -4.57 -1.53 10.65
C ARG A 106 -4.09 -0.08 10.78
N GLY A 107 -3.41 0.45 9.76
CA GLY A 107 -2.96 1.84 9.70
C GLY A 107 -1.67 2.15 10.46
N THR A 108 -1.24 1.28 11.37
CA THR A 108 0.03 1.42 12.09
C THR A 108 1.22 1.39 11.13
N ILE A 109 2.17 2.30 11.33
CA ILE A 109 3.42 2.34 10.57
C ILE A 109 4.52 1.78 11.45
N PHE A 110 5.23 0.81 10.92
CA PHE A 110 6.38 0.16 11.54
C PHE A 110 7.67 0.62 10.87
N GLN A 111 8.75 0.62 11.64
CA GLN A 111 10.10 0.85 11.13
C GLN A 111 11.03 -0.29 11.54
N ASP A 112 12.04 -0.54 10.71
CA ASP A 112 13.17 -1.42 11.01
C ASP A 112 14.47 -0.73 10.59
N THR A 113 15.55 -0.93 11.32
CA THR A 113 16.89 -0.42 11.00
C THR A 113 17.80 -1.50 10.41
N ALA A 114 17.39 -2.77 10.42
CA ALA A 114 18.23 -3.90 10.02
C ALA A 114 17.87 -4.43 8.62
N ALA A 115 16.59 -4.62 8.31
CA ALA A 115 16.16 -5.23 7.06
C ALA A 115 14.77 -4.75 6.60
N ALA A 116 14.41 -5.10 5.37
CA ALA A 116 13.06 -4.88 4.85
C ALA A 116 12.02 -5.65 5.69
N ILE A 117 10.94 -4.97 6.06
CA ILE A 117 9.86 -5.56 6.85
C ILE A 117 8.97 -6.39 5.92
N GLY A 118 8.71 -7.66 6.25
CA GLY A 118 7.96 -8.60 5.42
C GLY A 118 6.43 -8.44 5.44
N ASN A 119 5.77 -9.30 4.65
CA ASN A 119 4.33 -9.52 4.61
C ASN A 119 4.05 -10.99 5.05
N PRO A 120 3.53 -11.26 6.25
CA PRO A 120 2.97 -10.29 7.19
C PRO A 120 4.03 -9.49 7.95
N ILE A 121 3.62 -8.35 8.52
CA ILE A 121 4.46 -7.58 9.45
C ILE A 121 4.58 -8.37 10.76
N VAL A 122 5.80 -8.80 11.08
CA VAL A 122 6.13 -9.48 12.34
C VAL A 122 6.94 -8.51 13.20
N VAL A 123 6.47 -8.24 14.41
CA VAL A 123 7.20 -7.39 15.37
C VAL A 123 8.25 -8.25 16.07
N ALA A 124 9.48 -8.18 15.58
CA ALA A 124 10.64 -8.87 16.13
C ALA A 124 11.92 -8.05 15.87
N GLY A 125 12.98 -8.33 16.64
CA GLY A 125 14.26 -7.62 16.49
C GLY A 125 14.10 -6.10 16.63
N THR A 126 14.51 -5.36 15.58
CA THR A 126 14.45 -3.89 15.53
C THR A 126 13.15 -3.34 14.93
N VAL A 127 12.21 -4.21 14.55
CA VAL A 127 10.89 -3.82 14.05
C VAL A 127 10.06 -3.23 15.20
N LYS A 128 9.62 -1.98 15.05
CA LYS A 128 8.79 -1.31 16.06
C LYS A 128 7.80 -0.31 15.44
N PRO A 129 6.63 -0.08 16.07
CA PRO A 129 5.71 0.96 15.63
C PRO A 129 6.36 2.35 15.79
N VAL A 130 6.04 3.25 14.88
CA VAL A 130 6.40 4.67 14.95
C VAL A 130 5.19 5.59 14.92
N GLN A 131 4.03 5.06 14.54
CA GLN A 131 2.81 5.82 14.39
C GLN A 131 1.59 4.91 14.18
#